data_AF-A0A535IRB0-F1
#
_entry.id   AF-A0A535IRB0-F1
#
_cell.length_a   1.000
_cell.length_b   1.000
_cell.length_c   1.000
_cell.angle_alpha   90.00
_cell.angle_beta   90.00
_cell.angle_gamma   90.00
#
_symmetry.space_group_name_H-M   'P 1'
#
loop_
_entity.id
_entity.type
_entity.pdbx_description
1 polymer ?
#
loop_
_entity_poly.entity_id
_entity_poly.type
_entity_poly.pdbx_seq_one_letter_code
_entity_poly.pdbx_strand_id
1 'polypeptide(L)' 'EMRDPREVTHIGEHAIAPTGVKVANPAFDVTPNRYVTGIVTEEGIVRQPFESGLRDAVERARARFK' A
#
# COMPACT_ATOMS: atom_id res chain seq x y z
N GLU A 1 -3.46 8.93 3.30
CA GLU A 1 -3.70 10.18 2.56
C GLU A 1 -5.19 10.30 2.30
N MET A 2 -5.77 11.50 2.43
CA MET A 2 -7.12 11.79 1.94
C MET A 2 -6.99 12.49 0.59
N ARG A 3 -7.59 11.93 -0.45
CA ARG A 3 -7.51 12.46 -1.82
C ARG A 3 -8.75 13.26 -2.19
N ASP A 4 -8.70 13.89 -3.37
CA ASP A 4 -9.77 14.73 -3.88
C ASP A 4 -11.11 13.93 -3.93
N PRO A 5 -12.19 14.45 -3.32
CA PRO A 5 -13.55 13.92 -3.46
C PRO A 5 -14.03 13.65 -4.90
N ARG A 6 -13.43 14.32 -5.90
CA ARG A 6 -13.73 14.10 -7.32
C ARG A 6 -13.46 12.66 -7.76
N GLU A 7 -12.46 11.98 -7.20
CA GLU A 7 -12.16 10.60 -7.58
C GLU A 7 -13.27 9.61 -7.19
N VAL A 8 -14.11 9.97 -6.22
CA VAL A 8 -15.29 9.18 -5.81
C VAL A 8 -16.56 9.66 -6.52
N THR A 9 -16.71 10.97 -6.70
CA THR A 9 -17.93 11.57 -7.28
C THR A 9 -17.94 11.59 -8.81
N HIS A 10 -16.79 11.38 -9.45
CA HIS A 10 -16.60 11.43 -10.91
C HIS A 10 -15.75 10.26 -11.42
N ILE A 11 -15.98 9.87 -12.68
CA ILE A 11 -15.07 9.03 -13.47
C ILE A 11 -14.62 9.84 -14.68
N GLY A 12 -13.34 10.21 -14.71
CA GLY A 12 -12.86 11.25 -15.64
C GLY A 12 -13.64 12.55 -15.45
N GLU A 13 -14.18 13.09 -16.54
CA GLU A 13 -15.00 14.31 -16.50
C GLU A 13 -16.49 14.07 -16.18
N HIS A 14 -16.94 12.80 -16.09
CA HIS A 14 -18.35 12.48 -15.88
C HIS A 14 -18.69 12.38 -14.39
N ALA A 15 -19.67 13.17 -13.94
CA ALA A 15 -20.23 13.06 -12.59
C ALA A 15 -21.11 11.80 -12.47
N ILE A 16 -20.87 11.00 -11.43
CA ILE A 16 -21.59 9.75 -11.15
C ILE A 16 -22.34 9.76 -9.81
N ALA A 17 -22.15 10.81 -9.02
CA ALA A 17 -22.81 11.01 -7.73
C ALA A 17 -23.57 12.35 -7.70
N PRO A 18 -24.64 12.48 -6.88
CA PRO A 18 -25.37 13.74 -6.75
C PRO A 18 -24.48 14.92 -6.34
N THR A 19 -24.75 16.10 -6.91
CA THR A 19 -24.02 17.32 -6.59
C THR A 19 -24.10 17.63 -5.09
N GLY A 20 -22.95 17.90 -4.47
CA GLY A 20 -22.85 18.29 -3.06
C GLY A 20 -22.86 17.14 -2.05
N VAL A 21 -22.91 15.88 -2.50
CA VAL A 21 -22.78 14.73 -1.59
C VAL A 21 -21.41 14.73 -0.92
N LYS A 22 -21.38 14.45 0.39
CA LYS A 22 -20.13 14.29 1.13
C LYS A 22 -19.58 12.88 0.93
N VAL A 23 -18.27 12.76 0.76
CA VAL A 23 -17.59 11.47 0.55
C VAL A 23 -16.34 11.37 1.43
N ALA A 24 -15.94 10.15 1.74
CA ALA A 24 -14.63 9.85 2.29
C ALA A 24 -13.79 9.18 1.20
N ASN A 25 -12.60 9.73 0.93
CA ASN A 25 -11.67 9.17 -0.05
C ASN A 25 -10.26 8.94 0.58
N PRO A 26 -10.13 7.99 1.52
CA PRO A 26 -8.81 7.54 1.96
C PRO A 26 -8.13 6.74 0.85
N ALA A 27 -6.95 7.15 0.43
CA ALA A 27 -6.22 6.51 -0.68
C ALA A 27 -5.58 5.16 -0.30
N PHE A 28 -5.33 4.96 0.99
CA PHE A 28 -4.62 3.80 1.51
C PHE A 28 -5.21 3.38 2.86
N ASP A 29 -5.13 2.08 3.14
CA ASP A 29 -5.30 1.51 4.47
C ASP A 29 -4.04 0.74 4.90
N VAL A 30 -4.07 0.15 6.10
CA VAL A 30 -2.97 -0.65 6.63
C VAL A 30 -3.48 -2.07 6.84
N THR A 31 -2.81 -3.04 6.20
CA THR A 31 -3.06 -4.47 6.42
C THR A 31 -2.14 -5.01 7.53
N PRO A 32 -2.68 -5.52 8.66
CA PRO A 32 -1.87 -6.20 9.67
C PRO A 32 -1.10 -7.40 9.11
N ASN A 33 0.16 -7.58 9.54
CA ASN A 33 1.06 -8.60 8.98
C ASN A 33 0.56 -10.05 9.10
N ARG A 34 -0.35 -10.34 10.03
CA ARG A 34 -0.97 -11.67 10.21
C ARG A 34 -1.81 -12.10 9.01
N TYR A 35 -2.22 -11.16 8.15
CA TYR A 35 -2.97 -11.45 6.92
C TYR A 35 -2.07 -11.62 5.69
N VAL A 36 -0.76 -11.43 5.84
CA VAL A 36 0.21 -11.51 4.73
C VAL A 36 0.96 -12.84 4.80
N THR A 37 0.88 -13.65 3.73
CA THR A 37 1.58 -14.95 3.66
C THR A 37 3.09 -14.79 3.44
N GLY A 38 3.48 -13.77 2.67
CA GLY A 38 4.87 -13.45 2.41
C GLY A 38 5.00 -12.10 1.71
N ILE A 39 6.18 -11.49 1.82
CA ILE A 39 6.54 -10.25 1.14
C ILE A 39 7.60 -10.60 0.10
N VAL A 40 7.30 -10.39 -1.18
CA VAL A 40 8.23 -10.64 -2.29
C VAL A 40 9.13 -9.42 -2.45
N THR A 41 10.44 -9.63 -2.41
CA THR A 41 11.45 -8.60 -2.68
C THR A 41 12.48 -9.13 -3.68
N GLU A 42 13.37 -8.26 -4.13
CA GLU A 42 14.55 -8.60 -4.93
C GLU A 42 15.57 -9.48 -4.18
N GLU A 43 15.42 -9.63 -2.85
CA GLU A 43 16.23 -10.50 -1.99
C GLU A 43 15.53 -11.84 -1.67
N GLY A 44 14.47 -12.17 -2.42
CA GLY A 44 13.66 -13.36 -2.25
C GLY A 44 12.34 -13.11 -1.52
N ILE A 45 11.69 -14.19 -1.08
CA ILE A 45 10.39 -14.12 -0.40
C ILE A 45 10.63 -14.14 1.12
N VAL A 46 10.26 -13.05 1.80
CA VAL A 46 10.26 -12.98 3.27
C VAL A 46 8.95 -13.59 3.78
N ARG A 47 9.04 -14.55 4.71
CA ARG A 47 7.91 -15.11 5.45
C ARG A 47 7.99 -14.71 6.92
N GLN A 48 6.97 -15.03 7.70
CA GLN A 48 7.00 -14.79 9.15
C GLN A 48 8.18 -15.51 9.82
N PRO A 49 8.80 -14.91 10.86
CA PRO A 49 8.54 -13.58 11.41
C PRO A 49 9.09 -12.44 10.53
N PHE A 50 8.23 -11.48 10.18
CA PHE A 50 8.57 -10.45 9.20
C PHE A 50 9.62 -9.46 9.69
N GLU A 51 9.71 -9.18 10.99
CA GLU A 51 10.64 -8.15 11.51
C GLU A 51 12.11 -8.52 11.27
N SER A 52 12.53 -9.72 11.68
CA SER A 52 13.90 -10.18 11.44
C SER A 52 14.14 -10.46 9.96
N GLY A 53 13.19 -11.10 9.27
CA GLY A 53 13.33 -11.42 7.85
C GLY A 53 13.49 -10.19 6.95
N LEU A 54 12.73 -9.12 7.22
CA LEU A 54 12.87 -7.85 6.49
C LEU A 54 14.18 -7.13 6.84
N ARG A 55 14.63 -7.20 8.10
CA ARG A 55 15.93 -6.66 8.51
C ARG A 55 17.07 -7.31 7.73
N ASP A 56 17.07 -8.64 7.63
CA ASP A 56 18.09 -9.38 6.88
C ASP A 56 18.03 -9.08 5.38
N ALA A 57 16.82 -8.93 4.82
CA ALA A 57 16.65 -8.54 3.41
C ALA A 57 17.23 -7.15 3.14
N VAL A 58 16.98 -6.16 4.00
CA VAL A 58 17.53 -4.81 3.85
C VAL A 58 19.06 -4.82 3.90
N GLU A 59 19.67 -5.61 4.79
CA GLU A 59 21.13 -5.73 4.87
C GLU A 59 21.73 -6.38 3.62
N ARG A 60 21.10 -7.44 3.07
CA ARG A 60 21.52 -8.03 1.78
C ARG A 60 21.41 -7.02 0.63
N ALA A 61 20.29 -6.30 0.54
CA ALA A 61 20.09 -5.28 -0.48
C ALA A 61 21.16 -4.18 -0.41
N ARG A 62 21.54 -3.74 0.79
CA ARG A 62 22.63 -2.76 1.01
C ARG A 62 23.99 -3.32 0.60
N ALA A 63 24.28 -4.57 0.92
CA ALA A 63 25.54 -5.22 0.57
C ALA A 63 25.71 -5.39 -0.95
N ARG A 64 24.61 -5.55 -1.71
CA ARG A 64 24.65 -5.63 -3.18
C ARG A 64 25.08 -4.34 -3.87
N PHE A 65 24.80 -3.18 -3.28
CA PHE A 65 25.11 -1.87 -3.85
C PHE A 65 26.37 -1.21 -3.26
N LYS A 66 27.11 -1.94 -2.42
CA LYS A 66 28.48 -1.59 -2.02
C LYS A 66 29.47 -2.25 -2.96
#